data_AF-A0A1G7DR34-F1
#
_entry.id   AF-A0A1G7DR34-F1
#
_cell.length_a   1.000
_cell.length_b   1.000
_cell.length_c   1.000
_cell.angle_alpha   90.00
_cell.angle_beta   90.00
_cell.angle_gamma   90.00
#
_symmetry.space_group_name_H-M   'P 1'
#
loop_
_entity.id
_entity.type
_entity.pdbx_description
1 polymer ?
#
loop_
_entity_poly.entity_id
_entity_poly.type
_entity_poly.pdbx_seq_one_letter_code
_entity_poly.pdbx_strand_id
1 'polypeptide(L)'
;MNRSSRLASLIASPAAGFEQPFEMMEACHERLQRTLGLLERLRAHVARHGADQQARQAARDVMRYFDMAAPQHHLDEEMHVFPTLVVRGDPSMLALVARLQQDHLQMEARWRTVRAILERLERAEIQAISAASAAEIDAFTRLYGAHIEAEEQLAYPAAAALLDDGARDAMGAEMRRRRGAAS
;
A
#
# COMPACT_ATOMS: atom_id res chain seq x y z
N MET A 1 36.90 1.20 -0.34
CA MET A 1 36.32 0.56 0.87
C MET A 1 34.93 1.13 1.13
N ASN A 2 33.95 0.23 1.05
CA ASN A 2 32.60 0.25 1.62
C ASN A 2 31.63 1.43 1.37
N ARG A 3 30.93 1.40 0.22
CA ARG A 3 29.63 2.07 0.01
C ARG A 3 28.43 1.18 0.37
N SER A 4 28.62 0.21 1.27
CA SER A 4 27.61 -0.80 1.63
C SER A 4 26.65 -0.34 2.74
N SER A 5 26.15 0.90 2.67
CA SER A 5 25.37 1.49 3.79
C SER A 5 24.10 2.24 3.40
N ARG A 6 23.49 2.00 2.22
CA ARG A 6 22.21 2.64 1.83
C ARG A 6 21.11 1.69 1.36
N LEU A 7 21.02 0.51 1.95
CA LEU A 7 19.81 -0.34 1.89
C LEU A 7 19.39 -0.81 3.29
N ALA A 8 19.89 -0.15 4.34
CA ALA A 8 19.42 -0.37 5.69
C ALA A 8 18.03 0.27 5.86
N SER A 9 17.00 -0.59 5.85
CA SER A 9 15.62 -0.34 6.27
C SER A 9 14.90 0.85 5.60
N LEU A 10 14.43 0.65 4.37
CA LEU A 10 13.50 1.58 3.69
C LEU A 10 12.04 1.48 4.20
N ILE A 11 11.83 0.76 5.31
CA ILE A 11 10.52 0.36 5.85
C ILE A 11 10.43 0.80 7.32
N ALA A 12 10.95 1.98 7.67
CA ALA A 12 10.78 2.56 9.01
C ALA A 12 9.30 2.72 9.35
N SER A 13 8.86 2.33 10.55
CA SER A 13 7.48 2.41 11.09
C SER A 13 6.83 3.80 10.89
N PRO A 14 5.49 3.89 10.77
CA PRO A 14 4.83 5.18 10.62
C PRO A 14 5.18 6.10 11.80
N ALA A 15 5.42 7.38 11.51
CA ALA A 15 5.83 8.35 12.53
C ALA A 15 4.67 8.73 13.46
N ALA A 16 3.44 8.69 12.95
CA ALA A 16 2.22 8.83 13.72
C ALA A 16 1.85 7.50 14.39
N GLY A 17 1.34 7.58 15.62
CA GLY A 17 0.79 6.45 16.37
C GLY A 17 -0.71 6.27 16.14
N PHE A 18 -1.29 5.22 16.74
CA PHE A 18 -2.72 4.93 16.62
C PHE A 18 -3.65 5.99 17.26
N GLU A 19 -3.09 6.95 18.01
CA GLU A 19 -3.83 8.09 18.58
C GLU A 19 -4.22 9.12 17.51
N GLN A 20 -3.58 9.07 16.34
CA GLN A 20 -3.89 9.92 15.18
C GLN A 20 -4.13 9.02 13.96
N PRO A 21 -5.30 8.36 13.89
CA PRO A 21 -5.54 7.27 12.94
C PRO A 21 -5.42 7.70 11.46
N PHE A 22 -5.83 8.92 11.11
CA PHE A 22 -5.65 9.44 9.75
C PHE A 22 -4.18 9.69 9.40
N GLU A 23 -3.41 10.33 10.29
CA GLU A 23 -1.97 10.53 10.09
C GLU A 23 -1.20 9.18 10.00
N MET A 24 -1.66 8.18 10.76
CA MET A 24 -1.15 6.81 10.67
C MET A 24 -1.41 6.19 9.29
N MET A 25 -2.61 6.37 8.74
CA MET A 25 -2.97 5.87 7.40
C MET A 25 -2.20 6.64 6.30
N GLU A 26 -2.05 7.95 6.40
CA GLU A 26 -1.19 8.74 5.50
C GLU A 26 0.28 8.27 5.56
N ALA A 27 0.80 7.97 6.75
CA ALA A 27 2.13 7.39 6.89
C ALA A 27 2.24 5.96 6.29
N CYS A 28 1.12 5.21 6.24
CA CYS A 28 1.02 3.97 5.47
C CYS A 28 1.08 4.26 3.95
N HIS A 29 0.40 5.30 3.45
CA HIS A 29 0.51 5.71 2.04
C HIS A 29 1.93 6.11 1.65
N GLU A 30 2.64 6.87 2.48
CA GLU A 30 4.03 7.23 2.18
C GLU A 30 4.91 5.98 2.02
N ARG A 31 4.71 4.97 2.88
CA ARG A 31 5.43 3.70 2.79
C ARG A 31 5.01 2.90 1.56
N LEU A 32 3.74 2.93 1.20
CA LEU A 32 3.20 2.33 -0.01
C LEU A 32 3.87 2.94 -1.24
N GLN A 33 3.89 4.27 -1.34
CA GLN A 33 4.55 5.01 -2.42
C GLN A 33 6.06 4.71 -2.50
N ARG A 34 6.77 4.62 -1.36
CA ARG A 34 8.18 4.20 -1.34
C ARG A 34 8.37 2.78 -1.87
N THR A 35 7.43 1.88 -1.59
CA THR A 35 7.46 0.48 -2.05
C THR A 35 7.16 0.40 -3.55
N LEU A 36 6.20 1.17 -4.06
CA LEU A 36 5.96 1.31 -5.50
C LEU A 36 7.20 1.86 -6.23
N GLY A 37 7.84 2.89 -5.68
CA GLY A 37 9.09 3.40 -6.23
C GLY A 37 10.24 2.38 -6.18
N LEU A 38 10.26 1.48 -5.20
CA LEU A 38 11.20 0.34 -5.18
C LEU A 38 10.91 -0.64 -6.31
N LEU A 39 9.64 -0.96 -6.58
CA LEU A 39 9.22 -1.84 -7.67
C LEU A 39 9.63 -1.27 -9.05
N GLU A 40 9.49 0.04 -9.26
CA GLU A 40 9.96 0.70 -10.48
C GLU A 40 11.48 0.63 -10.65
N ARG A 41 12.24 0.92 -9.59
CA ARG A 41 13.71 0.82 -9.60
C ARG A 41 14.17 -0.62 -9.83
N LEU A 42 13.48 -1.59 -9.24
CA LEU A 42 13.73 -3.02 -9.46
C LEU A 42 13.61 -3.36 -10.95
N ARG A 43 12.55 -2.90 -11.62
CA ARG A 43 12.37 -3.12 -13.07
C ARG A 43 13.56 -2.59 -13.87
N ALA A 44 13.99 -1.36 -13.60
CA ALA A 44 15.15 -0.76 -14.28
C ALA A 44 16.46 -1.50 -13.97
N HIS A 45 16.63 -2.00 -12.75
CA HIS A 45 17.80 -2.77 -12.34
C HIS A 45 17.88 -4.11 -13.06
N VAL A 46 16.78 -4.86 -13.12
CA VAL A 46 16.71 -6.17 -13.79
C VAL A 46 17.06 -6.06 -15.27
N ALA A 47 16.63 -4.99 -15.95
CA ALA A 47 16.97 -4.76 -17.35
C ALA A 47 18.49 -4.64 -17.61
N ARG A 48 19.28 -4.24 -16.60
CA ARG A 48 20.73 -4.03 -16.70
C ARG A 48 21.55 -5.17 -16.10
N HIS A 49 21.05 -5.77 -15.04
CA HIS A 49 21.83 -6.67 -14.17
C HIS A 49 21.22 -8.08 -14.03
N GLY A 50 20.04 -8.30 -14.62
CA GLY A 50 19.30 -9.54 -14.45
C GLY A 50 18.82 -9.77 -13.01
N ALA A 51 18.59 -11.03 -12.65
CA ALA A 51 18.13 -11.42 -11.32
C ALA A 51 19.30 -11.60 -10.34
N ASP A 52 20.14 -10.57 -10.22
CA ASP A 52 21.23 -10.55 -9.25
C ASP A 52 20.72 -10.53 -7.80
N GLN A 53 21.63 -10.61 -6.83
CA GLN A 53 21.25 -10.65 -5.41
C GLN A 53 20.43 -9.42 -4.98
N GLN A 54 20.69 -8.24 -5.55
CA GLN A 54 19.97 -7.01 -5.22
C GLN A 54 18.54 -7.05 -5.75
N ALA A 55 18.36 -7.49 -7.01
CA ALA A 55 17.03 -7.67 -7.61
C ALA A 55 16.17 -8.63 -6.78
N ARG A 56 16.76 -9.77 -6.40
CA ARG A 56 16.07 -10.81 -5.61
C ARG A 56 15.68 -10.29 -4.22
N GLN A 57 16.55 -9.52 -3.57
CA GLN A 57 16.24 -8.93 -2.27
C GLN A 57 15.12 -7.88 -2.38
N ALA A 58 15.18 -6.98 -3.36
CA ALA A 58 14.14 -5.99 -3.58
C ALA A 58 12.78 -6.65 -3.90
N ALA A 59 12.77 -7.75 -4.68
CA ALA A 59 11.55 -8.52 -4.92
C ALA A 59 10.94 -9.06 -3.62
N ARG A 60 11.76 -9.63 -2.71
CA ARG A 60 11.30 -10.09 -1.38
C ARG A 60 10.71 -8.96 -0.54
N ASP A 61 11.36 -7.80 -0.53
CA ASP A 61 10.90 -6.66 0.27
C ASP A 61 9.57 -6.09 -0.25
N VAL A 62 9.40 -5.99 -1.57
CA VAL A 62 8.13 -5.60 -2.18
C VAL A 62 7.04 -6.62 -1.85
N MET A 63 7.31 -7.93 -2.01
CA MET A 63 6.33 -8.98 -1.68
C MET A 63 5.91 -8.93 -0.21
N ARG A 64 6.86 -8.82 0.72
CA ARG A 64 6.57 -8.75 2.16
C ARG A 64 5.65 -7.57 2.50
N TYR A 65 5.83 -6.42 1.85
CA TYR A 65 4.98 -5.27 2.11
C TYR A 65 3.54 -5.50 1.68
N PHE A 66 3.32 -5.90 0.42
CA PHE A 66 1.98 -6.09 -0.13
C PHE A 66 1.28 -7.35 0.40
N ASP A 67 2.02 -8.36 0.88
CA ASP A 67 1.43 -9.55 1.49
C ASP A 67 0.93 -9.28 2.92
N MET A 68 1.49 -8.29 3.63
CA MET A 68 1.23 -8.09 5.07
C MET A 68 0.57 -6.75 5.40
N ALA A 69 1.11 -5.65 4.88
CA ALA A 69 0.72 -4.30 5.29
C ALA A 69 -0.45 -3.75 4.49
N ALA A 70 -0.43 -3.90 3.15
CA ALA A 70 -1.50 -3.39 2.29
C ALA A 70 -2.90 -3.95 2.64
N PRO A 71 -3.08 -5.26 2.92
CA PRO A 71 -4.40 -5.78 3.31
C PRO A 71 -4.90 -5.20 4.63
N GLN A 72 -4.01 -4.91 5.58
CA GLN A 72 -4.37 -4.32 6.86
C GLN A 72 -4.80 -2.86 6.72
N HIS A 73 -4.18 -2.14 5.80
CA HIS A 73 -4.52 -0.76 5.47
C HIS A 73 -5.90 -0.65 4.83
N HIS A 74 -6.18 -1.44 3.77
CA HIS A 74 -7.52 -1.48 3.17
C HIS A 74 -8.59 -1.86 4.20
N LEU A 75 -8.27 -2.79 5.12
CA LEU A 75 -9.19 -3.18 6.18
C LEU A 75 -9.43 -2.06 7.21
N ASP A 76 -8.51 -1.12 7.40
CA ASP A 76 -8.77 0.07 8.24
C ASP A 76 -9.83 0.96 7.57
N GLU A 77 -9.72 1.17 6.26
CA GLU A 77 -10.65 1.99 5.48
C GLU A 77 -12.05 1.38 5.40
N GLU A 78 -12.13 0.08 5.06
CA GLU A 78 -13.37 -0.67 4.97
C GLU A 78 -14.13 -0.73 6.30
N MET A 79 -13.41 -0.68 7.43
CA MET A 79 -14.03 -0.73 8.76
C MET A 79 -14.41 0.63 9.33
N HIS A 80 -13.65 1.68 9.03
CA HIS A 80 -13.76 2.95 9.78
C HIS A 80 -14.02 4.16 8.88
N VAL A 81 -13.44 4.20 7.68
CA VAL A 81 -13.57 5.34 6.77
C VAL A 81 -14.84 5.21 5.94
N PHE A 82 -14.97 4.12 5.20
CA PHE A 82 -16.08 3.93 4.25
C PHE A 82 -17.45 3.87 4.93
N PRO A 83 -17.65 3.17 6.07
CA PRO A 83 -18.95 3.15 6.73
C PRO A 83 -19.41 4.54 7.19
N THR A 84 -18.47 5.37 7.66
CA THR A 84 -18.75 6.76 8.06
C THR A 84 -19.30 7.59 6.90
N LEU A 85 -18.70 7.45 5.72
CA LEU A 85 -19.13 8.15 4.50
C LEU A 85 -20.47 7.63 3.98
N VAL A 86 -20.72 6.32 4.07
CA VAL A 86 -21.98 5.70 3.63
C VAL A 86 -23.16 6.15 4.49
N VAL A 87 -23.00 6.22 5.81
CA VAL A 87 -24.05 6.67 6.74
C VAL A 87 -24.51 8.10 6.44
N ARG A 88 -23.59 8.97 5.99
CA ARG A 88 -23.94 10.35 5.60
C ARG A 88 -24.86 10.40 4.38
N GLY A 89 -24.81 9.39 3.52
CA GLY A 89 -25.74 9.20 2.38
C GLY A 89 -25.59 10.21 1.25
N ASP A 90 -24.49 10.96 1.18
CA ASP A 90 -24.24 11.89 0.08
C ASP A 90 -23.96 11.11 -1.22
N PRO A 91 -24.69 11.38 -2.33
CA PRO A 91 -24.53 10.61 -3.57
C PRO A 91 -23.11 10.59 -4.13
N SER A 92 -22.35 11.69 -3.99
CA SER A 92 -20.97 11.75 -4.48
C SER A 92 -20.03 10.90 -3.62
N MET A 93 -20.24 10.89 -2.31
CA MET A 93 -19.48 10.03 -1.38
C MET A 93 -19.82 8.55 -1.55
N LEU A 94 -21.08 8.21 -1.80
CA LEU A 94 -21.48 6.83 -2.10
C LEU A 94 -20.80 6.31 -3.38
N ALA A 95 -20.75 7.14 -4.43
CA ALA A 95 -20.05 6.80 -5.66
C ALA A 95 -18.53 6.67 -5.45
N LEU A 96 -17.94 7.56 -4.63
CA LEU A 96 -16.53 7.49 -4.28
C LEU A 96 -16.21 6.19 -3.52
N VAL A 97 -16.96 5.86 -2.47
CA VAL A 97 -16.76 4.62 -1.70
C VAL A 97 -16.90 3.40 -2.61
N ALA A 98 -17.94 3.33 -3.44
CA ALA A 98 -18.11 2.22 -4.37
C ALA A 98 -16.92 2.06 -5.34
N ARG A 99 -16.35 3.19 -5.81
CA ARG A 99 -15.12 3.18 -6.61
C ARG A 99 -13.93 2.66 -5.81
N LEU A 100 -13.68 3.17 -4.60
CA LEU A 100 -12.52 2.77 -3.77
C LEU A 100 -12.56 1.28 -3.41
N GLN A 101 -13.74 0.76 -3.04
CA GLN A 101 -13.92 -0.68 -2.78
C GLN A 101 -13.65 -1.52 -4.04
N GLN A 102 -14.06 -1.03 -5.21
CA GLN A 102 -13.78 -1.71 -6.46
C GLN A 102 -12.29 -1.65 -6.82
N ASP A 103 -11.62 -0.53 -6.52
CA ASP A 103 -10.17 -0.39 -6.65
C ASP A 103 -9.44 -1.41 -5.75
N HIS A 104 -9.86 -1.61 -4.49
CA HIS A 104 -9.29 -2.65 -3.61
C HIS A 104 -9.34 -4.06 -4.24
N LEU A 105 -10.47 -4.44 -4.82
CA LEU A 105 -10.61 -5.73 -5.50
C LEU A 105 -9.69 -5.84 -6.73
N GLN A 106 -9.56 -4.76 -7.50
CA GLN A 106 -8.64 -4.71 -8.62
C GLN A 106 -7.18 -4.80 -8.17
N MET A 107 -6.82 -4.12 -7.07
CA MET A 107 -5.48 -4.16 -6.50
C MET A 107 -5.12 -5.57 -6.04
N GLU A 108 -6.03 -6.27 -5.35
CA GLU A 108 -5.81 -7.66 -4.94
C GLU A 108 -5.61 -8.58 -6.16
N ALA A 109 -6.46 -8.43 -7.20
CA ALA A 109 -6.35 -9.23 -8.42
C ALA A 109 -5.02 -8.97 -9.15
N ARG A 110 -4.63 -7.71 -9.30
CA ARG A 110 -3.34 -7.33 -9.93
C ARG A 110 -2.15 -7.74 -9.09
N TRP A 111 -2.26 -7.67 -7.76
CA TRP A 111 -1.21 -8.10 -6.86
C TRP A 111 -0.87 -9.57 -7.08
N ARG A 112 -1.87 -10.45 -7.23
CA ARG A 112 -1.62 -11.87 -7.55
C ARG A 112 -0.74 -12.06 -8.79
N THR A 113 -0.97 -11.27 -9.83
CA THR A 113 -0.17 -11.30 -11.07
C THR A 113 1.24 -10.73 -10.85
N VAL A 114 1.36 -9.56 -10.22
CA VAL A 114 2.66 -8.92 -9.94
C VAL A 114 3.50 -9.79 -9.02
N ARG A 115 2.90 -10.34 -7.96
CA ARG A 115 3.54 -11.23 -7.00
C ARG A 115 4.14 -12.45 -7.68
N ALA A 116 3.42 -13.11 -8.59
CA ALA A 116 3.94 -14.25 -9.35
C ALA A 116 5.18 -13.90 -10.20
N ILE A 117 5.23 -12.68 -10.77
CA ILE A 117 6.42 -12.19 -11.48
C ILE A 117 7.60 -12.02 -10.51
N LEU A 118 7.34 -11.42 -9.35
CA LEU A 118 8.36 -11.17 -8.32
C LEU A 118 8.90 -12.46 -7.70
N GLU A 119 8.07 -13.49 -7.50
CA GLU A 119 8.50 -14.79 -7.01
C GLU A 119 9.48 -15.46 -7.98
N ARG A 120 9.18 -15.45 -9.28
CA ARG A 120 10.08 -16.00 -10.31
C ARG A 120 11.40 -15.23 -10.36
N LEU A 121 11.33 -13.91 -10.19
CA LEU A 121 12.52 -13.07 -10.14
C LEU A 121 13.36 -13.37 -8.89
N GLU A 122 12.71 -13.51 -7.73
CA GLU A 122 13.35 -13.84 -6.45
C GLU A 122 14.07 -15.19 -6.49
N ARG A 123 13.48 -16.19 -7.16
CA ARG A 123 14.08 -17.52 -7.38
C ARG A 123 15.10 -17.54 -8.52
N ALA A 124 15.33 -16.41 -9.19
CA ALA A 124 16.17 -16.28 -10.38
C ALA A 124 15.74 -17.18 -11.57
N GLU A 125 14.48 -17.60 -11.61
CA GLU A 125 13.87 -18.36 -12.71
C GLU A 125 13.66 -17.50 -13.96
N ILE A 126 13.59 -16.19 -13.80
CA ILE A 126 13.62 -15.21 -14.88
C ILE A 126 14.82 -14.28 -14.68
N GLN A 127 15.46 -13.91 -15.79
CA GLN A 127 16.56 -12.93 -15.81
C GLN A 127 16.14 -11.58 -16.38
N ALA A 128 14.91 -11.48 -16.89
CA ALA A 128 14.36 -10.26 -17.45
C ALA A 128 12.85 -10.19 -17.17
N ILE A 129 12.33 -8.97 -17.04
CA ILE A 129 10.89 -8.71 -16.96
C ILE A 129 10.40 -8.45 -18.39
N SER A 130 9.44 -9.26 -18.84
CA SER A 130 8.84 -9.10 -20.18
C SER A 130 8.07 -7.79 -20.30
N ALA A 131 7.82 -7.33 -21.54
CA ALA A 131 6.98 -6.16 -21.77
C ALA A 131 5.55 -6.31 -21.20
N ALA A 132 4.97 -7.52 -21.29
CA ALA A 132 3.66 -7.80 -20.71
C ALA A 132 3.69 -7.72 -19.17
N SER A 133 4.70 -8.33 -18.54
CA SER A 133 4.91 -8.24 -17.09
C SER A 133 5.15 -6.80 -16.61
N ALA A 134 5.87 -6.01 -17.41
CA ALA A 134 6.09 -4.60 -17.14
C ALA A 134 4.78 -3.80 -17.22
N ALA A 135 3.90 -4.10 -18.18
CA ALA A 135 2.60 -3.45 -18.29
C ALA A 135 1.68 -3.75 -17.10
N GLU A 136 1.72 -4.97 -16.55
CA GLU A 136 0.98 -5.32 -15.33
C GLU A 136 1.48 -4.56 -14.11
N ILE A 137 2.81 -4.44 -13.95
CA ILE A 137 3.43 -3.63 -12.89
C ILE A 137 3.01 -2.15 -13.03
N ASP A 138 3.08 -1.59 -14.24
CA ASP A 138 2.72 -0.20 -14.47
C ASP A 138 1.23 0.06 -14.21
N ALA A 139 0.35 -0.89 -14.55
CA ALA A 139 -1.08 -0.79 -14.26
C ALA A 139 -1.37 -0.87 -12.76
N PHE A 140 -0.67 -1.73 -12.03
CA PHE A 140 -0.76 -1.83 -10.57
C PHE A 140 -0.31 -0.53 -9.88
N THR A 141 0.82 0.04 -10.29
CA THR A 141 1.33 1.31 -9.74
C THR A 141 0.37 2.48 -10.03
N ARG A 142 -0.16 2.58 -11.25
CA ARG A 142 -1.12 3.64 -11.61
C ARG A 142 -2.42 3.54 -10.81
N LEU A 143 -2.92 2.33 -10.57
CA LEU A 143 -4.13 2.12 -9.79
C LEU A 143 -3.96 2.64 -8.36
N TYR A 144 -2.85 2.28 -7.69
CA TYR A 144 -2.55 2.81 -6.36
C TYR A 144 -2.39 4.33 -6.33
N GLY A 145 -1.73 4.91 -7.33
CA GLY A 145 -1.57 6.37 -7.39
C GLY A 145 -2.91 7.12 -7.42
N ALA A 146 -3.82 6.68 -8.30
CA ALA A 146 -5.15 7.30 -8.43
C ALA A 146 -6.09 7.00 -7.24
N HIS A 147 -5.83 5.92 -6.51
CA HIS A 147 -6.59 5.52 -5.32
C HIS A 147 -6.18 6.35 -4.11
N ILE A 148 -4.88 6.40 -3.79
CA ILE A 148 -4.31 7.21 -2.70
C ILE A 148 -4.72 8.68 -2.86
N GLU A 149 -4.65 9.22 -4.08
CA GLU A 149 -5.07 10.61 -4.34
C GLU A 149 -6.55 10.82 -4.01
N ALA A 150 -7.43 9.88 -4.35
CA ALA A 150 -8.85 9.98 -4.05
C ALA A 150 -9.12 9.86 -2.54
N GLU A 151 -8.34 9.06 -1.82
CA GLU A 151 -8.46 8.90 -0.37
C GLU A 151 -8.02 10.15 0.37
N GLU A 152 -6.80 10.60 0.13
CA GLU A 152 -6.20 11.75 0.83
C GLU A 152 -6.93 13.07 0.52
N GLN A 153 -7.39 13.25 -0.71
CA GLN A 153 -8.03 14.51 -1.12
C GLN A 153 -9.52 14.56 -0.81
N LEU A 154 -10.21 13.40 -0.74
CA LEU A 154 -11.67 13.36 -0.63
C LEU A 154 -12.14 12.52 0.55
N ALA A 155 -11.77 11.24 0.61
CA ALA A 155 -12.35 10.32 1.59
C ALA A 155 -11.92 10.65 3.04
N TYR A 156 -10.63 10.86 3.26
CA TYR A 156 -10.08 11.11 4.60
C TYR A 156 -10.57 12.44 5.17
N PRO A 157 -10.51 13.59 4.46
CA PRO A 157 -11.06 14.84 4.97
C PRO A 157 -12.56 14.75 5.27
N ALA A 158 -13.33 14.08 4.41
CA ALA A 158 -14.76 13.92 4.61
C ALA A 158 -15.10 13.03 5.82
N ALA A 159 -14.39 11.91 6.00
CA ALA A 159 -14.59 11.03 7.14
C ALA A 159 -14.12 11.69 8.45
N ALA A 160 -12.96 12.37 8.42
CA ALA A 160 -12.44 13.10 9.56
C ALA A 160 -13.40 14.20 10.02
N ALA A 161 -14.11 14.89 9.11
CA ALA A 161 -15.09 15.90 9.47
C ALA A 161 -16.36 15.33 10.16
N LEU A 162 -16.61 14.02 10.04
CA LEU A 162 -17.81 13.36 10.58
C LEU A 162 -17.56 12.61 11.89
N LEU A 163 -16.32 12.19 12.15
CA LEU A 163 -15.96 11.49 13.38
C LEU A 163 -15.80 12.48 14.54
N ASP A 164 -16.38 12.16 15.70
CA ASP A 164 -16.03 12.81 16.96
C ASP A 164 -14.77 12.17 17.58
N ASP A 165 -14.26 12.77 18.64
CA ASP A 165 -13.02 12.30 19.28
C ASP A 165 -13.17 10.87 19.82
N GLY A 166 -14.33 10.52 20.36
CA GLY A 166 -14.60 9.17 20.86
C GLY A 166 -14.58 8.10 19.75
N ALA A 167 -15.13 8.42 18.58
CA ALA A 167 -15.10 7.53 17.43
C ALA A 167 -13.68 7.40 16.84
N ARG A 168 -12.89 8.50 16.82
CA ARG A 168 -11.47 8.45 16.41
C ARG A 168 -10.64 7.60 17.36
N ASP A 169 -10.84 7.74 18.67
CA ASP A 169 -10.15 6.92 19.68
C ASP A 169 -10.50 5.43 19.52
N ALA A 170 -11.78 5.12 19.28
CA ALA A 170 -12.25 3.76 19.06
C ALA A 170 -11.64 3.13 17.78
N MET A 171 -11.56 3.91 16.70
CA MET A 171 -10.87 3.51 15.46
C MET A 171 -9.40 3.18 15.75
N GLY A 172 -8.66 4.09 16.38
CA GLY A 172 -7.26 3.88 16.74
C GLY A 172 -7.02 2.64 17.63
N ALA A 173 -7.86 2.45 18.65
CA ALA A 173 -7.79 1.31 19.53
C ALA A 173 -8.05 -0.02 18.81
N GLU A 174 -9.01 -0.05 17.88
CA GLU A 174 -9.27 -1.23 17.03
C GLU A 174 -8.07 -1.56 16.15
N MET A 175 -7.55 -0.56 15.42
CA MET A 175 -6.41 -0.71 14.52
C MET A 175 -5.17 -1.25 15.25
N ARG A 176 -4.93 -0.77 16.48
CA ARG A 176 -3.85 -1.22 17.36
C ARG A 176 -4.04 -2.67 17.79
N ARG A 177 -5.24 -3.01 18.29
CA ARG A 177 -5.57 -4.35 18.80
C ARG A 177 -5.40 -5.41 17.72
N ARG A 178 -5.89 -5.16 16.50
CA ARG A 178 -5.78 -6.11 15.38
C ARG A 178 -4.32 -6.42 15.02
N ARG A 179 -3.42 -5.46 15.24
CA ARG A 179 -1.99 -5.58 14.95
C ARG A 179 -1.15 -6.09 16.13
N GLY A 180 -1.77 -6.39 17.27
CA GLY A 180 -1.07 -6.87 18.47
C GLY A 180 -0.06 -5.88 19.04
N ALA A 181 -0.17 -4.59 18.70
CA ALA A 181 0.72 -3.55 19.20
C ALA A 181 0.38 -3.25 20.67
N ALA A 182 1.42 -3.09 21.50
CA ALA A 182 1.25 -2.76 22.91
C ALA A 182 0.51 -1.41 23.08
N SER A 183 -0.27 -1.30 24.16
CA SER A 183 -0.91 -0.07 24.62
C SER A 183 0.12 0.98 25.00
#